data_AF-A0AAP2GNM4-F1
#
_entry.id   AF-A0AAP2GNM4-F1
#
_cell.length_a   1.000
_cell.length_b   1.000
_cell.length_c   1.000
_cell.angle_alpha   90.00
_cell.angle_beta   90.00
_cell.angle_gamma   90.00
#
_symmetry.space_group_name_H-M   'P 1'
#
loop_
_entity.id
_entity.type
_entity.pdbx_description
1 polymer ?
#
loop_
_entity_poly.entity_id
_entity_poly.type
_entity_poly.pdbx_seq_one_letter_code
_entity_poly.pdbx_strand_id
1 'polypeptide(L)'
;MFDGSDFPKSLDEEVFNVWLENGRLNKIGYNYLLVVWDRYESAYRPVYATHRDEIGEYESYRTSSGRESLVAAYDLYSESRIV
;
A
#
# COMPACT_ATOMS: atom_id res chain seq x y z
N MET A 1 3.05 -10.30 7.25
CA MET A 1 3.83 -9.14 6.76
C MET A 1 3.69 -7.86 7.60
N PHE A 2 2.58 -7.63 8.32
CA PHE A 2 2.40 -6.45 9.17
C PHE A 2 2.03 -6.86 10.61
N ASP A 3 2.96 -7.40 11.38
CA ASP A 3 2.70 -7.82 12.76
C ASP A 3 3.54 -6.97 13.72
N GLY A 4 2.88 -6.12 14.52
CA GLY A 4 3.55 -5.28 15.52
C GLY A 4 2.88 -3.92 15.79
N SER A 5 3.24 -3.29 16.90
CA SER A 5 2.69 -2.01 17.39
C SER A 5 2.88 -0.79 16.47
N ASP A 6 3.65 -0.94 15.39
CA ASP A 6 3.83 0.10 14.37
C ASP A 6 2.67 0.16 13.37
N PHE A 7 1.81 -0.86 13.34
CA PHE A 7 0.71 -0.96 12.39
C PHE A 7 -0.64 -1.05 13.12
N PRO A 8 -1.67 -0.33 12.65
CA PRO A 8 -2.97 -0.32 13.31
C PRO A 8 -3.68 -1.69 13.26
N LYS A 9 -3.35 -2.55 12.28
CA LYS A 9 -3.94 -3.88 12.14
C LYS A 9 -2.96 -4.84 11.49
N SER A 10 -3.10 -6.14 11.76
CA SER A 10 -2.34 -7.15 11.03
C SER A 10 -2.92 -7.32 9.61
N LEU A 11 -2.05 -7.25 8.61
CA LEU A 11 -2.39 -7.58 7.23
C LEU A 11 -1.88 -8.98 6.92
N ASP A 12 -2.81 -9.85 6.54
CA ASP A 12 -2.55 -11.21 6.09
C ASP A 12 -1.70 -11.21 4.81
N GLU A 13 -0.72 -12.11 4.78
CA GLU A 13 0.18 -12.25 3.64
C GLU A 13 -0.55 -12.74 2.38
N GLU A 14 -1.57 -13.59 2.54
CA GLU A 14 -2.42 -14.02 1.42
C GLU A 14 -3.13 -12.83 0.77
N VAL A 15 -3.66 -11.90 1.57
CA VAL A 15 -4.31 -10.68 1.06
C VAL A 15 -3.31 -9.81 0.31
N PHE A 16 -2.10 -9.66 0.86
CA PHE A 16 -1.04 -8.89 0.21
C PHE A 16 -0.60 -9.52 -1.13
N ASN A 17 -0.42 -10.85 -1.17
CA ASN A 17 -0.09 -11.57 -2.40
C ASN A 17 -1.15 -11.36 -3.48
N VAL A 18 -2.43 -11.47 -3.11
CA VAL A 18 -3.54 -11.20 -4.03
C VAL A 18 -3.45 -9.78 -4.60
N TRP A 19 -3.06 -8.78 -3.79
CA TRP A 19 -2.88 -7.42 -4.30
C TRP A 19 -1.71 -7.31 -5.28
N LEU A 20 -0.56 -7.91 -4.97
CA LEU A 20 0.57 -7.96 -5.89
C LEU A 20 0.19 -8.59 -7.23
N GLU A 21 -0.49 -9.73 -7.19
CA GLU A 21 -0.97 -10.43 -8.38
C GLU A 21 -1.95 -9.57 -9.18
N ASN A 22 -2.93 -8.93 -8.53
CA ASN A 22 -3.88 -8.05 -9.19
C ASN A 22 -3.20 -6.83 -9.84
N GLY A 23 -2.18 -6.26 -9.19
CA GLY A 23 -1.38 -5.18 -9.76
C GLY A 23 -0.64 -5.61 -11.02
N ARG A 24 0.01 -6.79 -10.97
CA ARG A 24 0.76 -7.38 -12.10
C ARG A 24 -0.15 -7.81 -13.26
N LEU A 25 -1.34 -8.33 -12.96
CA LEU A 25 -2.33 -8.74 -13.96
C LEU A 25 -3.04 -7.56 -14.62
N ASN A 26 -2.89 -6.36 -14.07
CA ASN A 26 -3.55 -5.18 -14.60
C ASN A 26 -2.91 -4.72 -15.92
N LYS A 27 -3.74 -4.48 -16.94
CA LYS A 27 -3.28 -4.08 -18.28
C LYS A 27 -2.62 -2.70 -18.33
N ILE A 28 -2.83 -1.88 -17.30
CA ILE A 28 -2.33 -0.50 -17.23
C ILE A 28 -0.82 -0.47 -16.92
N GLY A 29 -0.22 -1.59 -16.47
CA GLY A 29 1.21 -1.69 -16.22
C GLY A 29 1.64 -0.92 -14.97
N TYR A 30 0.92 -1.11 -13.86
CA TYR A 30 1.28 -0.52 -12.58
C TYR A 30 2.65 -1.02 -12.13
N ASN A 31 3.47 -0.11 -11.63
CA ASN A 31 4.82 -0.41 -11.14
C ASN A 31 4.86 -0.51 -9.61
N TYR A 32 3.91 0.13 -8.93
CA TYR A 32 3.92 0.26 -7.48
C TYR A 32 2.58 -0.15 -6.87
N LEU A 33 2.66 -0.82 -5.72
CA LEU A 33 1.55 -1.12 -4.83
C LEU A 33 1.72 -0.29 -3.55
N LEU A 34 0.76 0.60 -3.30
CA LEU A 34 0.68 1.39 -2.10
C LEU A 34 -0.33 0.74 -1.16
N VAL A 35 0.09 0.53 0.08
CA VAL A 35 -0.76 0.04 1.16
C VAL A 35 -1.22 1.27 1.94
N VAL A 36 -2.47 1.64 1.77
CA VAL A 36 -3.08 2.81 2.41
C VAL A 36 -3.98 2.35 3.54
N TRP A 37 -3.89 2.98 4.69
CA TRP A 37 -4.81 2.77 5.81
C TRP A 37 -5.97 3.74 5.71
N ASP A 38 -7.18 3.19 5.61
CA ASP A 38 -8.41 3.94 5.75
C ASP A 38 -8.85 3.93 7.22
N ARG A 39 -8.86 5.11 7.86
CA ARG A 39 -9.24 5.23 9.28
C ARG A 39 -10.73 4.99 9.50
N TYR A 40 -11.58 5.26 8.52
CA TYR A 40 -13.03 5.18 8.67
C TYR A 40 -13.50 3.72 8.67
N GLU A 41 -13.00 2.94 7.72
CA GLU A 41 -13.25 1.50 7.62
C GLU A 41 -12.33 0.69 8.53
N SER A 42 -11.27 1.30 9.05
CA SER A 42 -10.23 0.62 9.83
C SER A 42 -9.69 -0.59 9.07
N ALA A 43 -9.37 -0.37 7.81
CA ALA A 43 -8.94 -1.38 6.86
C ALA A 43 -7.82 -0.87 5.95
N TYR A 44 -6.98 -1.80 5.51
CA TYR A 44 -5.98 -1.53 4.50
C TYR A 44 -6.60 -1.61 3.11
N ARG A 45 -6.23 -0.67 2.23
CA ARG A 45 -6.63 -0.61 0.84
C ARG A 45 -5.40 -0.65 -0.07
N PRO A 46 -5.41 -1.48 -1.12
CA PRO A 46 -4.38 -1.46 -2.15
C PRO A 46 -4.67 -0.33 -3.12
N VAL A 47 -3.69 0.55 -3.31
CA VAL A 47 -3.70 1.56 -4.38
C VAL A 47 -2.56 1.22 -5.33
N TYR A 48 -2.85 1.18 -6.62
CA TYR A 48 -1.86 0.86 -7.65
C TYR A 48 -1.43 2.14 -8.34
N ALA A 49 -0.12 2.36 -8.42
CA ALA A 49 0.44 3.51 -9.11
C ALA A 49 1.38 3.08 -10.23
N THR A 50 1.40 3.88 -11.28
CA THR A 50 2.30 3.68 -12.42
C THR A 50 3.61 4.42 -12.19
N HIS A 51 3.54 5.57 -11.53
CA HIS A 51 4.68 6.45 -11.29
C HIS A 51 4.93 6.67 -9.80
N ARG A 52 6.21 6.89 -9.43
CA ARG A 52 6.61 7.21 -8.05
C ARG A 52 6.03 8.55 -7.57
N ASP A 53 5.70 9.46 -8.49
CA ASP A 53 5.12 10.77 -8.17
C ASP A 53 3.74 10.62 -7.48
N GLU A 54 2.93 9.65 -7.93
CA GLU A 54 1.62 9.32 -7.35
C GLU A 54 1.75 8.83 -5.90
N ILE A 55 2.89 8.23 -5.53
CA ILE A 55 3.19 7.83 -4.15
C ILE A 55 3.41 9.06 -3.26
N GLY A 56 3.98 10.12 -3.81
CA GLY A 56 4.22 11.38 -3.11
C GLY A 56 2.95 12.17 -2.80
N GLU A 57 1.84 11.88 -3.47
CA GLU A 57 0.54 12.51 -3.20
C GLU A 57 -0.09 12.01 -1.88
N TYR A 58 0.31 10.83 -1.40
CA TYR A 58 -0.18 10.29 -0.14
C TYR A 58 0.73 10.67 1.03
N GLU A 59 0.17 11.34 2.02
CA GLU A 59 0.87 11.61 3.28
C GLU A 59 1.13 10.30 4.05
N SER A 60 2.35 10.17 4.60
CA SER A 60 2.72 9.01 5.42
C SER A 60 1.87 8.92 6.68
N TYR A 61 1.49 7.70 7.07
CA TYR A 61 0.66 7.42 8.26
C TYR A 61 1.16 8.06 9.55
N ARG A 62 2.49 8.26 9.70
CA ARG A 62 3.05 8.93 10.88
C ARG A 62 2.78 10.43 10.94
N THR A 63 2.60 11.09 9.79
CA THR A 63 2.40 12.55 9.73
C THR A 63 0.97 12.94 9.34
N SER A 64 0.25 12.01 8.71
CA SER A 64 -1.04 12.30 8.10
C SER A 64 -2.14 12.43 9.15
N SER A 65 -2.86 13.55 9.10
CA SER A 65 -4.11 13.75 9.86
C SER A 65 -5.35 13.43 9.00
N GLY A 66 -5.13 12.98 7.76
CA GLY A 66 -6.17 12.68 6.79
C GLY A 66 -6.99 11.41 7.10
N ARG A 67 -8.01 11.19 6.28
CA ARG A 67 -8.84 9.96 6.31
C ARG A 67 -8.05 8.74 5.85
N GLU A 68 -7.21 8.95 4.84
CA GLU A 68 -6.35 7.96 4.23
C GLU A 68 -4.89 8.29 4.55
N SER A 69 -4.07 7.26 4.66
CA SER A 69 -2.69 7.41 5.10
C SER A 69 -1.81 6.33 4.49
N LEU A 70 -0.70 6.72 3.87
CA LEU A 70 0.24 5.76 3.30
C LEU A 70 0.98 5.03 4.42
N VAL A 71 0.79 3.71 4.49
CA VAL A 71 1.46 2.87 5.49
C VAL A 71 2.75 2.29 4.93
N ALA A 72 2.71 1.82 3.69
CA ALA A 72 3.88 1.28 3.01
C ALA A 72 3.71 1.39 1.49
N ALA A 73 4.82 1.41 0.77
CA ALA A 73 4.82 1.31 -0.68
C ALA A 73 5.79 0.21 -1.14
N TYR A 74 5.37 -0.58 -2.12
CA TYR A 74 6.11 -1.71 -2.66
C TYR A 74 6.23 -1.59 -4.17
N ASP A 75 7.36 -2.07 -4.69
CA ASP A 75 7.56 -2.28 -6.12
C ASP A 75 6.90 -3.60 -6.55
N LEU A 76 6.04 -3.56 -7.55
CA LEU A 76 5.33 -4.75 -8.05
C LEU A 76 6.28 -5.73 -8.75
N TYR A 77 7.39 -5.27 -9.32
CA TYR A 77 8.31 -6.12 -10.09
C TYR A 77 9.41 -6.74 -9.21
N SER A 78 9.97 -5.95 -8.30
CA SER A 78 11.04 -6.38 -7.39
C SER A 78 10.53 -6.85 -6.02
N GLU A 79 9.23 -6.72 -5.75
CA GLU A 79 8.59 -7.05 -4.45
C GLU A 79 9.26 -6.36 -3.26
N SER A 80 9.98 -5.28 -3.55
CA SER A 80 10.83 -4.58 -2.60
C SER A 80 10.08 -3.39 -2.02
N ARG A 81 10.20 -3.20 -0.70
CA ARG A 81 9.60 -2.05 -0.02
C ARG A 81 10.38 -0.77 -0.36
N ILE A 82 9.67 0.26 -0.81
CA ILE A 82 10.24 1.57 -1.18
C ILE A 82 10.13 2.58 -0.03
N VAL A 83 9.06 2.50 0.78
CA VAL A 83 8.75 3.40 1.92
C VAL A 83 8.19 2.60 3.08
#